data_AF-A0A2E5SF88-F1
#
_entry.id   AF-A0A2E5SF88-F1
#
_cell.length_a   1.000
_cell.length_b   1.000
_cell.length_c   1.000
_cell.angle_alpha   90.00
_cell.angle_beta   90.00
_cell.angle_gamma   90.00
#
_symmetry.space_group_name_H-M   'P 1'
#
loop_
_entity.id
_entity.type
_entity.pdbx_description
1 polymer ?
#
loop_
_entity_poly.entity_id
_entity_poly.type
_entity_poly.pdbx_seq_one_letter_code
_entity_poly.pdbx_strand_id
1 'polypeptide(L)'
;MEGINTLEENKKTLNQILDDYHNIEAKIIENEGEIDTSIEDLLNINKAELENKLDGYEGFVKYLDGQINYLKNMEAHYLKRRKILEKTVNNCKQSMVRALSLIESTKVKTPNYNFSLCESESWSASLDGIDRDERARLIKDGFAENIFKLSMSSLKTHYKSSPEKDVPEWIEVTKKPYIRVS
;
A
#
# COMPACT_ATOMS: atom_id res chain seq x y z
N MET A 1 8.55 51.23 13.22
CA MET A 1 7.91 50.19 12.38
C MET A 1 7.20 49.25 13.34
N GLU A 2 6.27 49.72 14.16
CA GLU A 2 4.89 50.14 13.82
C GLU A 2 4.13 49.07 13.02
N GLY A 3 3.13 48.48 13.68
CA GLY A 3 1.93 47.97 13.01
C GLY A 3 1.78 46.46 12.86
N ILE A 4 1.89 45.67 13.92
CA ILE A 4 1.24 44.34 13.97
C ILE A 4 0.44 44.25 15.26
N ASN A 5 -0.62 45.06 15.36
CA ASN A 5 -1.61 44.88 16.39
C ASN A 5 -2.95 45.44 15.92
N THR A 6 -3.58 44.77 14.96
CA THR A 6 -5.00 44.95 14.67
C THR A 6 -5.56 43.65 14.09
N LEU A 7 -6.66 43.20 14.70
CA LEU A 7 -7.52 42.07 14.32
C LEU A 7 -7.17 40.68 14.91
N GLU A 8 -6.95 40.59 16.22
CA GLU A 8 -7.61 39.50 16.98
C GLU A 8 -9.11 39.80 17.03
N GLU A 9 -9.79 39.75 15.89
CA GLU A 9 -11.25 39.60 15.89
C GLU A 9 -11.52 38.21 16.46
N ASN A 10 -12.24 38.20 17.58
CA ASN A 10 -12.65 37.00 18.30
C ASN A 10 -13.51 36.11 17.38
N LYS A 11 -12.86 35.29 16.54
CA LYS A 11 -13.52 34.47 15.51
C LYS A 11 -14.33 33.39 16.20
N LYS A 12 -15.64 33.64 16.35
CA LYS A 12 -16.59 32.67 16.88
C LYS A 12 -16.41 31.32 16.19
N THR A 13 -16.50 30.27 17.00
CA THR A 13 -16.62 28.91 16.52
C THR A 13 -17.96 28.71 15.84
N LEU A 14 -18.09 27.69 15.00
CA LEU A 14 -19.38 27.38 14.38
C LEU A 14 -20.45 27.13 15.44
N ASN A 15 -20.10 26.43 16.53
CA ASN A 15 -21.03 26.16 17.62
C ASN A 15 -21.50 27.46 18.30
N GLN A 16 -20.58 28.40 18.56
CA GLN A 16 -20.96 29.71 19.12
C GLN A 16 -21.91 30.50 18.21
N ILE A 17 -21.70 30.45 16.88
CA ILE A 17 -22.60 31.07 15.89
C ILE A 17 -23.99 30.40 15.92
N LEU A 18 -24.05 29.08 16.10
CA LEU A 18 -25.32 28.34 16.22
C LEU A 18 -26.03 28.63 17.55
N ASP A 19 -25.28 28.70 18.64
CA ASP A 19 -25.80 29.10 19.96
C ASP A 19 -26.39 30.52 19.89
N ASP A 20 -25.75 31.43 19.15
CA ASP A 20 -26.28 32.77 18.90
C ASP A 20 -27.60 32.75 18.12
N TYR A 21 -27.77 31.84 17.16
CA TYR A 21 -29.07 31.67 16.48
C TYR A 21 -30.16 31.21 17.46
N HIS A 22 -29.86 30.28 18.36
CA HIS A 22 -30.80 29.85 19.41
C HIS A 22 -31.14 30.97 20.39
N ASN A 23 -30.15 31.82 20.73
CA ASN A 23 -30.38 32.98 21.58
C ASN A 23 -31.26 34.04 20.88
N ILE A 24 -31.07 34.24 19.57
CA ILE A 24 -31.93 35.14 18.78
C ILE A 24 -33.35 34.57 18.69
N GLU A 25 -33.51 33.26 18.47
CA GLU A 25 -34.80 32.58 18.47
C GLU A 25 -35.55 32.79 19.79
N ALA A 26 -34.87 32.63 20.94
CA ALA A 26 -35.44 32.89 22.24
C ALA A 26 -35.94 34.34 22.38
N LYS A 27 -35.16 35.33 21.90
CA LYS A 27 -35.56 36.75 21.92
C LYS A 27 -36.79 37.03 21.05
N ILE A 28 -36.91 36.38 19.90
CA ILE A 28 -38.09 36.50 19.03
C ILE A 28 -39.33 35.97 19.76
N ILE A 29 -39.21 34.84 20.46
CA ILE A 29 -40.30 34.26 21.25
C ILE A 29 -40.70 35.19 22.40
N GLU A 30 -39.72 35.75 23.12
CA GLU A 30 -39.94 36.72 24.20
C GLU A 30 -40.62 38.01 23.71
N ASN A 31 -40.36 38.42 22.46
CA ASN A 31 -40.98 39.57 21.82
C ASN A 31 -42.30 39.24 21.10
N GLU A 32 -43.00 38.19 21.54
CA GLU A 32 -44.29 37.73 20.97
C GLU A 32 -44.26 37.46 19.45
N GLY A 33 -43.07 37.14 18.91
CA GLY A 33 -42.86 36.91 17.49
C GLY A 33 -42.61 38.16 16.65
N GLU A 34 -42.54 39.36 17.25
CA GLU A 34 -42.21 40.58 16.55
C GLU A 34 -40.69 40.70 16.33
N ILE A 35 -40.29 40.90 15.06
CA ILE A 35 -38.88 41.13 14.69
C ILE A 35 -38.68 42.63 14.60
N ASP A 36 -38.10 43.21 15.64
CA ASP A 36 -37.68 44.60 15.63
C ASP A 36 -36.33 44.79 14.91
N THR A 37 -35.93 46.05 14.74
CA THR A 37 -34.66 46.40 14.09
C THR A 37 -33.45 45.81 14.80
N SER A 38 -33.49 45.65 16.12
CA SER A 38 -32.38 45.07 16.88
C SER A 38 -32.22 43.58 16.62
N ILE A 39 -33.32 42.83 16.51
CA ILE A 39 -33.31 41.41 16.18
C ILE A 39 -32.85 41.20 14.74
N GLU A 40 -33.31 42.05 13.82
CA GLU A 40 -32.89 42.01 12.41
C GLU A 40 -31.39 42.24 12.25
N ASP A 41 -30.82 43.20 12.99
CA ASP A 41 -29.37 43.45 13.01
C ASP A 41 -28.59 42.24 13.54
N LEU A 42 -29.05 41.62 14.63
CA LEU A 42 -28.42 40.41 15.18
C LEU A 42 -28.44 39.23 14.19
N LEU A 43 -29.56 39.03 13.49
CA LEU A 43 -29.68 38.02 12.44
C LEU A 43 -28.70 38.26 11.29
N ASN A 44 -28.59 39.51 10.84
CA ASN A 44 -27.69 39.90 9.76
C ASN A 44 -26.22 39.71 10.14
N ILE A 45 -25.83 40.11 11.36
CA ILE A 45 -24.48 39.89 11.88
C ILE A 45 -24.16 38.40 11.95
N ASN A 46 -25.03 37.60 12.58
CA ASN A 46 -24.77 36.17 12.77
C ASN A 46 -24.72 35.41 11.42
N LYS A 47 -25.52 35.85 10.44
CA LYS A 47 -25.46 35.35 9.06
C LYS A 47 -24.11 35.65 8.41
N ALA A 48 -23.62 36.87 8.50
CA ALA A 48 -22.31 37.23 7.95
C ALA A 48 -21.17 36.46 8.63
N GLU A 49 -21.26 36.25 9.95
CA GLU A 49 -20.31 35.43 10.70
C GLU A 49 -20.32 33.96 10.23
N LEU A 50 -21.51 33.39 10.01
CA LEU A 50 -21.66 32.03 9.48
C LEU A 50 -21.07 31.91 8.08
N GLU A 51 -21.41 32.83 7.17
CA GLU A 51 -20.90 32.84 5.79
C GLU A 51 -19.37 32.88 5.76
N ASN A 52 -18.76 33.79 6.53
CA ASN A 52 -17.31 33.90 6.66
C ASN A 52 -16.68 32.62 7.24
N LYS A 53 -17.35 31.98 8.20
CA LYS A 53 -16.85 30.74 8.82
C LYS A 53 -16.83 29.59 7.82
N LEU A 54 -17.91 29.45 7.05
CA LEU A 54 -18.04 28.40 6.04
C LEU A 54 -17.06 28.62 4.88
N ASP A 55 -16.86 29.85 4.42
CA ASP A 55 -15.86 30.16 3.38
C ASP A 55 -14.44 29.83 3.86
N GLY A 56 -14.13 30.14 5.12
CA GLY A 56 -12.86 29.76 5.73
C GLY A 56 -12.64 28.24 5.78
N TYR A 57 -13.67 27.46 6.09
CA TYR A 57 -13.59 26.00 6.04
C TYR A 57 -13.38 25.49 4.63
N GLU A 58 -14.12 25.99 3.65
CA GLU A 58 -13.97 25.57 2.24
C GLU A 58 -12.57 25.91 1.70
N GLY A 59 -12.04 27.09 2.04
CA GLY A 59 -10.67 27.47 1.71
C GLY A 59 -9.63 26.50 2.29
N PHE A 60 -9.83 26.07 3.53
CA PHE A 60 -8.94 25.08 4.17
C PHE A 60 -9.09 23.68 3.57
N VAL A 61 -10.31 23.25 3.24
CA VAL A 61 -10.58 21.98 2.54
C VAL A 61 -9.86 21.96 1.20
N LYS A 62 -10.00 23.01 0.37
CA LYS A 62 -9.29 23.13 -0.91
C LYS A 62 -7.78 23.08 -0.76
N TYR A 63 -7.24 23.73 0.28
CA TYR A 63 -5.82 23.67 0.59
C TYR A 63 -5.37 22.22 0.89
N LEU A 64 -6.10 21.52 1.76
CA LEU A 64 -5.80 20.13 2.11
C LEU A 64 -5.92 19.20 0.91
N ASP A 65 -6.94 19.36 0.07
CA ASP A 65 -7.09 18.59 -1.18
C ASP A 65 -5.90 18.80 -2.12
N GLY A 66 -5.38 20.03 -2.20
CA GLY A 66 -4.15 20.35 -2.91
C GLY A 66 -2.94 19.56 -2.38
N GLN A 67 -2.77 19.53 -1.05
CA GLN A 67 -1.69 18.77 -0.40
C GLN A 67 -1.84 17.26 -0.64
N ILE A 68 -3.05 16.72 -0.54
CA ILE A 68 -3.36 15.30 -0.80
C ILE A 68 -2.97 14.94 -2.23
N ASN A 69 -3.37 15.75 -3.22
CA ASN A 69 -3.05 15.49 -4.63
C ASN A 69 -1.55 15.57 -4.91
N TYR A 70 -0.85 16.52 -4.29
CA TYR A 70 0.61 16.60 -4.37
C TYR A 70 1.28 15.31 -3.85
N LEU A 71 0.86 14.82 -2.68
CA LEU A 71 1.41 13.60 -2.08
C LEU A 71 1.15 12.37 -2.94
N LYS A 72 -0.06 12.21 -3.49
CA LYS A 72 -0.40 11.13 -4.43
C LYS A 72 0.51 11.11 -5.66
N ASN A 73 0.79 12.29 -6.22
CA ASN A 73 1.69 12.42 -7.37
C ASN A 73 3.14 12.05 -7.01
N MET A 74 3.61 12.45 -5.84
CA MET A 74 4.94 12.08 -5.35
C MET A 74 5.06 10.58 -5.10
N GLU A 75 4.06 9.96 -4.48
CA GLU A 75 4.03 8.51 -4.27
C GLU A 75 4.12 7.76 -5.59
N ALA A 76 3.31 8.14 -6.59
CA ALA A 76 3.36 7.55 -7.92
C ALA A 76 4.73 7.71 -8.59
N HIS A 77 5.35 8.88 -8.47
CA HIS A 77 6.69 9.15 -9.00
C HIS A 77 7.75 8.26 -8.35
N TYR A 78 7.78 8.17 -7.02
CA TYR A 78 8.75 7.35 -6.30
C TYR A 78 8.52 5.86 -6.52
N LEU A 79 7.26 5.41 -6.62
CA LEU A 79 6.93 4.04 -6.98
C LEU A 79 7.50 3.67 -8.35
N LYS A 80 7.33 4.54 -9.35
CA LYS A 80 7.91 4.36 -10.69
C LYS A 80 9.44 4.28 -10.61
N ARG A 81 10.08 5.20 -9.88
CA ARG A 81 11.53 5.23 -9.71
C ARG A 81 12.06 3.97 -9.02
N ARG A 82 11.38 3.50 -7.96
CA ARG A 82 11.72 2.24 -7.28
C ARG A 82 11.68 1.06 -8.24
N LYS A 83 10.61 0.92 -9.02
CA LYS A 83 10.48 -0.16 -10.03
C LYS A 83 11.59 -0.12 -11.08
N ILE A 84 12.02 1.06 -11.50
CA ILE A 84 13.16 1.21 -12.44
C ILE A 84 14.45 0.71 -11.77
N LEU A 85 14.72 1.09 -10.52
CA LEU A 85 15.91 0.64 -9.79
C LEU A 85 15.91 -0.87 -9.57
N GLU A 86 14.78 -1.44 -9.15
CA GLU A 86 14.58 -2.89 -9.00
C GLU A 86 14.87 -3.63 -10.32
N LYS A 87 14.34 -3.13 -11.44
CA LYS A 87 14.59 -3.68 -12.78
C LYS A 87 16.06 -3.60 -13.15
N THR A 88 16.72 -2.47 -12.91
CA THR A 88 18.15 -2.30 -13.19
C THR A 88 19.00 -3.26 -12.36
N VAL A 89 18.73 -3.41 -11.06
CA VAL A 89 19.41 -4.39 -10.20
C VAL A 89 19.22 -5.81 -10.74
N ASN A 90 18.00 -6.18 -11.13
CA ASN A 90 17.74 -7.49 -11.71
C ASN A 90 18.51 -7.70 -13.02
N ASN A 91 18.51 -6.71 -13.92
CA ASN A 91 19.26 -6.76 -15.17
C ASN A 91 20.76 -6.94 -14.92
N CYS A 92 21.34 -6.21 -13.96
CA CYS A 92 22.74 -6.37 -13.59
C CYS A 92 23.05 -7.80 -13.10
N LYS A 93 22.20 -8.35 -12.22
CA LYS A 93 22.35 -9.74 -11.75
C LYS A 93 22.26 -10.75 -12.90
N GLN A 94 21.30 -10.57 -13.82
CA GLN A 94 21.16 -11.43 -14.99
C GLN A 94 22.37 -11.35 -15.92
N SER A 95 22.92 -10.14 -16.13
CA SER A 95 24.16 -9.96 -16.88
C SER A 95 25.34 -10.68 -16.20
N MET A 96 25.43 -10.63 -14.87
CA MET A 96 26.45 -11.38 -14.14
C MET A 96 26.27 -12.89 -14.28
N VAL A 97 25.04 -13.41 -14.16
CA VAL A 97 24.73 -14.84 -14.42
C VAL A 97 25.20 -15.24 -15.82
N ARG A 98 24.83 -14.47 -16.85
CA ARG A 98 25.21 -14.74 -18.24
C ARG A 98 26.73 -14.74 -18.41
N ALA A 99 27.42 -13.77 -17.82
CA ALA A 99 28.87 -13.68 -17.90
C ALA A 99 29.56 -14.89 -17.28
N LEU A 100 29.18 -15.28 -16.04
CA LEU A 100 29.76 -16.46 -15.39
C LEU A 100 29.43 -17.76 -16.15
N SER A 101 28.22 -17.87 -16.69
CA SER A 101 27.80 -19.02 -17.49
C SER A 101 28.59 -19.14 -18.79
N LEU A 102 28.87 -18.01 -19.46
CA LEU A 102 29.62 -17.97 -20.72
C LEU A 102 31.09 -18.40 -20.56
N ILE A 103 31.71 -18.05 -19.43
CA ILE A 103 33.10 -18.43 -19.13
C ILE A 103 33.20 -19.78 -18.39
N GLU A 104 32.08 -20.50 -18.24
CA GLU A 104 31.96 -21.77 -17.51
C GLU A 104 32.53 -21.72 -16.07
N SER A 105 32.57 -20.53 -15.47
CA SER A 105 33.08 -20.35 -14.11
C SER A 105 31.94 -20.32 -13.11
N THR A 106 32.01 -21.20 -12.12
CA THR A 106 31.04 -21.23 -11.01
C THR A 106 31.34 -20.21 -9.92
N LYS A 107 32.57 -19.68 -9.85
CA LYS A 107 33.00 -18.75 -8.80
C LYS A 107 34.03 -17.75 -9.31
N VAL A 108 33.86 -16.48 -8.92
CA VAL A 108 34.80 -15.40 -9.21
C VAL A 108 35.09 -14.62 -7.93
N LYS A 109 36.36 -14.48 -7.58
CA LYS A 109 36.80 -13.67 -6.44
C LYS A 109 37.39 -12.36 -6.92
N THR A 110 36.96 -11.27 -6.30
CA THR A 110 37.49 -9.91 -6.53
C THR A 110 38.03 -9.35 -5.22
N PRO A 111 38.73 -8.21 -5.21
CA PRO A 111 39.22 -7.60 -3.97
C PRO A 111 38.12 -7.31 -2.95
N ASN A 112 36.91 -6.98 -3.41
CA ASN A 112 35.81 -6.54 -2.54
C ASN A 112 34.71 -7.58 -2.34
N TYR A 113 34.57 -8.56 -3.24
CA TYR A 113 33.43 -9.48 -3.27
C TYR A 113 33.80 -10.87 -3.79
N ASN A 114 33.13 -11.89 -3.28
CA ASN A 114 33.14 -13.24 -3.84
C ASN A 114 31.78 -13.51 -4.51
N PHE A 115 31.82 -13.86 -5.78
CA PHE A 115 30.64 -14.21 -6.59
C PHE A 115 30.58 -15.71 -6.76
N SER A 116 29.39 -16.29 -6.59
CA SER A 116 29.12 -17.69 -6.89
C SER A 116 27.87 -17.80 -7.75
N LEU A 117 27.97 -18.54 -8.86
CA LEU A 117 26.81 -18.97 -9.64
C LEU A 117 26.12 -20.11 -8.89
N CYS A 118 24.84 -19.92 -8.61
CA CYS A 118 24.02 -20.88 -7.87
C CYS A 118 22.73 -21.13 -8.64
N GLU A 119 22.07 -22.25 -8.33
CA GLU A 119 20.76 -22.56 -8.88
C GLU A 119 19.71 -22.53 -7.78
N SER A 120 18.59 -21.89 -8.09
CA SER A 120 17.39 -21.91 -7.25
C SER A 120 16.38 -22.84 -7.88
N GLU A 121 15.73 -23.66 -7.06
CA GLU A 121 14.68 -24.58 -7.49
C GLU A 121 13.32 -24.10 -7.01
N SER A 122 12.40 -23.91 -7.95
CA SER A 122 10.98 -23.71 -7.70
C SER A 122 10.24 -25.02 -7.95
N TRP A 123 9.42 -25.44 -7.00
CA TRP A 123 8.63 -26.66 -7.06
C TRP A 123 7.15 -26.28 -7.15
N SER A 124 6.44 -26.78 -8.15
CA SER A 124 4.99 -26.63 -8.34
C SER A 124 4.36 -28.00 -8.62
N ALA A 125 3.05 -28.11 -8.43
CA ALA A 125 2.30 -29.33 -8.70
C ALA A 125 1.06 -29.03 -9.54
N SER A 126 0.85 -29.80 -10.61
CA SER A 126 -0.34 -29.74 -11.46
C SER A 126 -1.38 -30.75 -10.96
N LEU A 127 -2.51 -30.26 -10.46
CA LEU A 127 -3.57 -31.10 -9.89
C LEU A 127 -4.37 -31.85 -10.95
N ASP A 128 -4.27 -31.42 -12.21
CA ASP A 128 -5.02 -31.97 -13.34
C ASP A 128 -4.46 -33.34 -13.79
N GLY A 129 -3.20 -33.63 -13.46
CA GLY A 129 -2.54 -34.91 -13.75
C GLY A 129 -2.67 -35.96 -12.65
N ILE A 130 -3.40 -35.68 -11.56
CA ILE A 130 -3.47 -36.57 -10.39
C ILE A 130 -4.79 -37.35 -10.38
N ASP A 131 -4.70 -38.64 -10.69
CA ASP A 131 -5.84 -39.57 -10.67
C ASP A 131 -6.36 -39.84 -9.25
N ARG A 132 -7.55 -40.43 -9.14
CA ARG A 132 -8.23 -40.62 -7.86
C ARG A 132 -7.47 -41.54 -6.89
N ASP A 133 -6.72 -42.51 -7.41
CA ASP A 133 -5.97 -43.48 -6.61
C ASP A 133 -4.67 -42.86 -6.08
N GLU A 134 -4.01 -42.04 -6.89
CA GLU A 134 -2.90 -41.18 -6.52
C GLU A 134 -3.32 -40.17 -5.45
N ARG A 135 -4.52 -39.57 -5.57
CA ARG A 135 -5.07 -38.66 -4.54
C ARG A 135 -5.23 -39.36 -3.19
N ALA A 136 -5.78 -40.56 -3.19
CA ALA A 136 -5.96 -41.34 -1.97
C ALA A 136 -4.61 -41.72 -1.32
N ARG A 137 -3.61 -42.07 -2.14
CA ARG A 137 -2.24 -42.32 -1.68
C ARG A 137 -1.60 -41.08 -1.07
N LEU A 138 -1.68 -39.92 -1.73
CA LEU A 138 -1.11 -38.66 -1.24
C LEU A 138 -1.73 -38.22 0.09
N ILE A 139 -3.04 -38.44 0.29
CA ILE A 139 -3.69 -38.16 1.57
C ILE A 139 -3.21 -39.14 2.65
N LYS A 140 -3.14 -40.44 2.32
CA LYS A 140 -2.68 -41.48 3.24
C LYS A 140 -1.23 -41.27 3.70
N ASP A 141 -0.36 -40.85 2.78
CA ASP A 141 1.07 -40.65 3.02
C ASP A 141 1.37 -39.28 3.66
N GLY A 142 0.35 -38.46 3.92
CA GLY A 142 0.48 -37.14 4.56
C GLY A 142 1.00 -36.04 3.63
N PHE A 143 1.05 -36.29 2.32
CA PHE A 143 1.40 -35.30 1.31
C PHE A 143 0.24 -34.39 0.90
N ALA A 144 -1.00 -34.75 1.27
CA ALA A 144 -2.20 -33.94 1.02
C ALA A 144 -3.16 -33.96 2.22
N GLU A 145 -3.85 -32.83 2.45
CA GLU A 145 -4.98 -32.78 3.39
C GLU A 145 -6.24 -33.45 2.80
N ASN A 146 -7.22 -33.81 3.62
CA ASN A 146 -8.50 -34.41 3.17
C ASN A 146 -9.28 -33.55 2.16
N ILE A 147 -9.07 -32.23 2.16
CA ILE A 147 -9.60 -31.30 1.15
C ILE A 147 -8.78 -31.28 -0.17
N PHE A 148 -7.87 -32.24 -0.32
CA PHE A 148 -6.89 -32.37 -1.39
C PHE A 148 -6.03 -31.11 -1.59
N LYS A 149 -5.46 -30.62 -0.49
CA LYS A 149 -4.46 -29.55 -0.48
C LYS A 149 -3.08 -30.15 -0.30
N LEU A 150 -2.21 -30.00 -1.32
CA LEU A 150 -0.86 -30.56 -1.30
C LEU A 150 0.08 -29.82 -0.35
N SER A 151 0.90 -30.59 0.37
CA SER A 151 1.97 -30.10 1.23
C SER A 151 3.28 -30.03 0.46
N MET A 152 3.56 -28.89 -0.17
CA MET A 152 4.77 -28.70 -0.99
C MET A 152 6.08 -28.86 -0.21
N SER A 153 6.10 -28.56 1.09
CA SER A 153 7.26 -28.77 1.95
C SER A 153 7.59 -30.26 2.12
N SER A 154 6.56 -31.08 2.29
CA SER A 154 6.68 -32.54 2.47
C SER A 154 7.08 -33.19 1.15
N LEU A 155 6.42 -32.81 0.05
CA LEU A 155 6.75 -33.27 -1.30
C LEU A 155 8.19 -32.90 -1.68
N LYS A 156 8.61 -31.65 -1.43
CA LYS A 156 9.98 -31.23 -1.69
C LYS A 156 10.98 -32.04 -0.87
N THR A 157 10.71 -32.27 0.41
CA THR A 157 11.63 -33.07 1.25
C THR A 157 11.77 -34.51 0.74
N HIS A 158 10.66 -35.11 0.33
CA HIS A 158 10.62 -36.49 -0.18
C HIS A 158 11.33 -36.63 -1.54
N TYR A 159 11.02 -35.75 -2.49
CA TYR A 159 11.48 -35.89 -3.86
C TYR A 159 12.81 -35.18 -4.16
N LYS A 160 13.27 -34.23 -3.34
CA LYS A 160 14.52 -33.48 -3.60
C LYS A 160 15.78 -34.35 -3.60
N SER A 161 15.79 -35.44 -2.84
CA SER A 161 16.91 -36.39 -2.81
C SER A 161 16.68 -37.60 -3.72
N SER A 162 15.52 -37.68 -4.37
CA SER A 162 15.19 -38.78 -5.28
C SER A 162 15.75 -38.47 -6.68
N PRO A 163 16.13 -39.49 -7.46
CA PRO A 163 16.44 -39.34 -8.89
C PRO A 163 15.31 -38.60 -9.63
N GLU A 164 15.65 -37.78 -10.63
CA GLU A 164 14.64 -37.03 -11.43
C GLU A 164 13.58 -37.95 -12.08
N LYS A 165 13.90 -39.22 -12.28
CA LYS A 165 13.00 -40.26 -12.82
C LYS A 165 11.88 -40.67 -11.86
N ASP A 166 12.09 -40.44 -10.57
CA ASP A 166 11.18 -40.82 -9.49
C ASP A 166 10.33 -39.62 -9.04
N VAL A 167 10.57 -38.44 -9.62
CA VAL A 167 9.72 -37.26 -9.44
C VAL A 167 8.48 -37.45 -10.33
N PRO A 168 7.27 -37.47 -9.74
CA PRO A 168 6.04 -37.64 -10.51
C PRO A 168 5.87 -36.55 -11.56
N GLU A 169 5.27 -36.89 -12.71
CA GLU A 169 5.06 -35.96 -13.84
C GLU A 169 4.18 -34.75 -13.47
N TRP A 170 3.32 -34.90 -12.47
CA TRP A 170 2.51 -33.81 -11.95
C TRP A 170 3.30 -32.84 -11.05
N ILE A 171 4.57 -33.10 -10.75
CA ILE A 171 5.48 -32.18 -10.05
C ILE A 171 6.41 -31.51 -11.06
N GLU A 172 6.33 -30.19 -11.14
CA GLU A 172 7.20 -29.37 -11.97
C GLU A 172 8.31 -28.75 -11.13
N VAL A 173 9.57 -29.06 -11.48
CA VAL A 173 10.75 -28.45 -10.87
C VAL A 173 11.42 -27.52 -11.86
N THR A 174 11.36 -26.21 -11.60
CA THR A 174 12.04 -25.20 -12.43
C THR A 174 13.34 -24.76 -11.76
N LYS A 175 14.47 -24.96 -12.46
CA LYS A 175 15.79 -24.46 -12.03
C LYS A 175 16.03 -23.07 -12.63
N LYS A 176 16.40 -22.09 -11.80
CA LYS A 176 16.75 -20.72 -12.21
C LYS A 176 18.12 -20.34 -11.66
N PRO A 177 19.10 -20.02 -12.52
CA PRO A 177 20.41 -19.58 -12.09
C PRO A 177 20.35 -18.17 -11.48
N TYR A 178 21.16 -17.93 -10.45
CA TYR A 178 21.31 -16.63 -9.80
C TYR A 178 22.73 -16.44 -9.26
N ILE A 179 23.11 -15.18 -9.04
CA ILE A 179 24.38 -14.84 -8.39
C ILE A 179 24.19 -14.67 -6.89
N ARG A 180 24.97 -15.41 -6.11
CA ARG A 180 25.21 -15.16 -4.69
C ARG A 180 26.49 -14.34 -4.53
N VAL A 181 26.44 -13.33 -3.68
CA VAL A 181 27.58 -12.48 -3.31
C VAL A 181 27.82 -12.60 -1.80
N SER A 182 29.09 -12.76 -1.40
CA SER A 182 29.55 -12.85 -0.01
C SER A 182 30.85 -12.11 0.21
#